data_AF-A0A7Y2YCE6-F1
#
_entry.id   AF-A0A7Y2YCE6-F1
#
_cell.length_a   1.000
_cell.length_b   1.000
_cell.length_c   1.000
_cell.angle_alpha   90.00
_cell.angle_beta   90.00
_cell.angle_gamma   90.00
#
_symmetry.space_group_name_H-M   'P 1'
#
loop_
_entity.id
_entity.type
_entity.pdbx_description
1 polymer ?
#
loop_
_entity_poly.entity_id
_entity_poly.type
_entity_poly.pdbx_seq_one_letter_code
_entity_poly.pdbx_strand_id
1 'polypeptide(L)'
;VPPFRRWRAGWLARVKAGLTQRYMRRPGPNRQAYHDHRFPRLSAADVERRIARLGATLGRFDGLQVEQRSEHVFDVFQGPG
;
A
#
# COMPACT_ATOMS: atom_id res chain seq x y z
N VAL A 1 17.06 -18.34 -17.81
CA VAL A 1 16.93 -17.08 -18.59
C VAL A 1 18.31 -16.49 -18.78
N PRO A 2 18.80 -16.34 -20.03
CA PRO A 2 20.15 -15.84 -20.27
C PRO A 2 20.36 -14.45 -19.65
N PRO A 3 21.55 -14.17 -19.08
CA PRO A 3 21.81 -13.00 -18.22
C PRO A 3 21.50 -11.66 -18.90
N PHE A 4 21.74 -11.56 -20.21
CA PHE A 4 21.42 -10.37 -21.01
C PHE A 4 19.93 -10.01 -21.06
N ARG A 5 19.02 -11.00 -21.05
CA ARG A 5 17.58 -10.74 -21.03
C ARG A 5 17.13 -10.15 -19.69
N ARG A 6 17.71 -10.57 -18.57
CA ARG A 6 17.40 -10.01 -17.24
C ARG A 6 17.91 -8.58 -17.09
N TRP A 7 19.11 -8.30 -17.61
CA TRP A 7 19.70 -6.97 -17.56
C TRP A 7 18.87 -5.94 -18.35
N ARG A 8 18.46 -6.30 -19.58
CA ARG A 8 17.56 -5.47 -20.40
C ARG A 8 16.19 -5.25 -19.75
N ALA A 9 15.62 -6.27 -19.11
CA ALA A 9 14.35 -6.15 -18.40
C ALA A 9 14.46 -5.18 -17.21
N GLY A 10 15.54 -5.26 -16.44
CA GLY A 10 15.80 -4.32 -15.33
C GLY A 10 15.98 -2.88 -15.80
N TRP A 11 16.68 -2.66 -16.91
CA TRP A 11 16.86 -1.33 -17.49
C TRP A 11 15.53 -0.71 -17.96
N LEU A 12 14.72 -1.48 -18.72
CA LEU A 12 13.40 -1.03 -19.15
C LEU A 12 12.47 -0.71 -17.97
N ALA A 13 12.53 -1.49 -16.89
CA ALA A 13 11.77 -1.23 -15.68
C ALA A 13 12.15 0.11 -15.03
N ARG A 14 13.45 0.46 -14.98
CA ARG A 14 13.92 1.74 -14.44
C ARG A 14 13.46 2.93 -15.30
N VAL A 15 13.53 2.80 -16.63
CA VAL A 15 13.03 3.83 -17.56
C VAL A 15 11.52 4.04 -17.38
N LYS A 16 10.75 2.94 -17.33
CA LYS A 16 9.30 2.99 -17.10
C LYS A 16 8.99 3.67 -15.76
N ALA A 17 9.68 3.30 -14.69
CA ALA A 17 9.48 3.90 -13.36
C ALA A 17 9.74 5.41 -13.35
N GLY A 18 10.83 5.86 -14.00
CA GLY A 18 11.14 7.29 -14.12
C GLY A 18 10.09 8.07 -14.90
N LEU A 19 9.59 7.50 -16.00
CA LEU A 19 8.48 8.09 -16.77
C LEU A 19 7.21 8.17 -15.93
N THR A 20 6.83 7.08 -15.24
CA THR A 20 5.67 7.05 -14.35
C THR A 20 5.77 8.13 -13.28
N GLN A 21 6.91 8.27 -12.61
CA GLN A 21 7.10 9.31 -11.59
C GLN A 21 6.94 10.72 -12.17
N ARG A 22 7.43 10.97 -13.39
CA ARG A 22 7.23 12.25 -14.09
C ARG A 22 5.76 12.48 -14.44
N TYR A 23 5.03 11.46 -14.89
CA TYR A 23 3.60 11.56 -15.17
C TYR A 23 2.77 11.81 -13.91
N MET A 24 3.13 11.21 -12.77
CA MET A 24 2.45 11.43 -11.49
C MET A 24 2.58 12.87 -10.98
N ARG A 25 3.61 13.62 -11.39
CA ARG A 25 3.79 15.04 -11.04
C ARG A 25 3.04 16.01 -11.95
N ARG A 26 2.45 15.54 -13.06
CA ARG A 26 1.71 16.37 -14.02
C ARG A 26 0.20 16.30 -13.76
N PRO A 27 -0.59 17.32 -14.14
CA PRO A 27 -2.03 17.23 -14.15
C PRO A 27 -2.48 16.08 -15.06
N GLY A 28 -3.26 15.14 -14.53
CA GLY A 28 -3.73 13.97 -15.26
C GLY A 28 -4.36 12.93 -14.34
N PRO A 29 -4.97 11.86 -14.90
CA PRO A 29 -5.69 10.85 -14.13
C PRO A 29 -4.79 10.06 -13.17
N ASN A 30 -3.48 10.00 -13.43
CA ASN A 30 -2.51 9.29 -12.61
C ASN A 30 -1.68 10.22 -11.69
N ARG A 31 -2.18 11.41 -11.38
CA ARG A 31 -1.47 12.40 -10.55
C ARG A 31 -1.28 11.93 -9.10
N GLN A 32 -0.19 12.32 -8.47
CA GLN A 32 0.15 11.96 -7.08
C GLN A 32 -0.95 12.38 -6.11
N ALA A 33 -1.47 13.61 -6.24
CA ALA A 33 -2.55 14.12 -5.38
C ALA A 33 -3.82 13.25 -5.39
N TYR A 34 -4.09 12.55 -6.50
CA TYR A 34 -5.21 11.61 -6.58
C TYR A 34 -4.94 10.35 -5.74
N HIS A 35 -3.71 9.83 -5.79
CA HIS A 35 -3.28 8.70 -4.97
C HIS A 35 -3.24 9.06 -3.49
N ASP A 36 -2.72 10.23 -3.12
CA ASP A 36 -2.65 10.68 -1.72
C ASP A 36 -4.04 10.83 -1.08
N HIS A 37 -5.03 11.30 -1.87
CA HIS A 37 -6.42 11.37 -1.43
C HIS A 37 -7.06 9.98 -1.28
N ARG A 38 -6.78 9.06 -2.22
CA ARG A 38 -7.39 7.71 -2.24
C ARG A 38 -6.78 6.77 -1.20
N PHE A 39 -5.49 6.91 -0.94
CA PHE A 39 -4.73 6.11 -0.01
C PHE A 39 -4.12 7.06 1.03
N PRO A 40 -4.93 7.55 1.99
CA PRO A 40 -4.41 8.41 3.02
C PRO A 40 -3.36 7.65 3.84
N ARG A 41 -2.40 8.39 4.38
CA ARG A 41 -1.45 7.84 5.36
C ARG A 41 -2.20 7.50 6.63
N LEU A 42 -2.15 6.22 7.00
CA LEU A 42 -2.72 5.70 8.23
C LEU A 42 -1.61 5.01 9.01
N SER A 43 -1.64 5.11 10.33
CA SER A 43 -0.83 4.26 11.19
C SER A 43 -1.50 2.90 11.38
N ALA A 44 -0.74 1.88 11.78
CA ALA A 44 -1.31 0.58 12.16
C ALA A 44 -2.39 0.73 13.26
N ALA A 45 -2.14 1.59 14.26
CA ALA A 45 -3.09 1.90 15.32
C ALA A 45 -4.41 2.53 14.80
N ASP A 46 -4.35 3.33 13.72
CA ASP A 46 -5.56 3.86 13.08
C ASP A 46 -6.39 2.76 12.43
N VAL A 47 -5.72 1.80 11.81
CA VAL A 47 -6.36 0.65 11.18
C VAL A 47 -6.96 -0.28 12.23
N GLU A 48 -6.22 -0.61 13.30
CA GLU A 48 -6.73 -1.38 14.44
C GLU A 48 -7.97 -0.75 15.05
N ARG A 49 -7.94 0.57 15.31
CA ARG A 49 -9.08 1.30 15.86
C ARG A 49 -10.32 1.22 14.96
N ARG A 50 -10.13 1.24 13.63
CA ARG A 50 -11.23 1.10 12.67
C ARG A 50 -11.78 -0.32 12.64
N ILE A 51 -10.91 -1.33 12.68
CA ILE A 51 -11.29 -2.74 12.77
C ILE A 51 -12.08 -2.99 14.06
N ALA A 52 -11.58 -2.53 15.21
CA ALA A 52 -12.26 -2.66 16.49
C ALA A 52 -13.65 -2.01 16.49
N ARG A 53 -13.78 -0.81 15.90
CA ARG A 53 -15.09 -0.14 15.74
C ARG A 53 -16.06 -0.98 14.92
N LEU A 54 -15.59 -1.54 13.80
CA LEU A 54 -16.42 -2.42 12.96
C LEU A 54 -16.76 -3.72 13.68
N GLY A 55 -15.80 -4.27 14.41
CA GLY A 55 -15.93 -5.47 15.22
C GLY A 55 -17.00 -5.33 16.30
N ALA A 56 -17.05 -4.18 16.99
CA ALA A 56 -18.08 -3.88 17.97
C ALA A 56 -19.51 -3.87 17.36
N THR A 57 -19.65 -3.42 16.11
CA THR A 57 -20.95 -3.45 15.40
C THR A 57 -21.34 -4.85 14.93
N LEU A 58 -20.35 -5.66 14.53
CA LEU A 58 -20.60 -6.96 13.91
C LEU A 58 -20.46 -8.16 14.88
N GLY A 59 -19.97 -7.93 16.10
CA GLY A 59 -19.60 -8.99 17.06
C GLY A 59 -18.49 -9.90 16.53
N ARG A 60 -17.51 -9.34 15.81
CA ARG A 60 -16.43 -10.09 15.12
C ARG A 60 -15.09 -9.36 15.23
N PHE A 61 -14.02 -9.98 14.74
CA PHE A 61 -12.69 -9.39 14.61
C PHE A 61 -11.99 -9.07 15.94
N ASP A 62 -12.42 -9.71 17.03
CA ASP A 62 -11.78 -9.56 18.33
C ASP A 62 -10.41 -10.26 18.34
N GLY A 63 -9.43 -9.63 18.99
CA GLY A 63 -8.05 -10.12 19.03
C GLY A 63 -7.29 -10.01 17.71
N LEU A 64 -7.77 -9.27 16.71
CA LEU A 64 -6.96 -8.94 15.54
C LEU A 64 -5.94 -7.84 15.84
N GLN A 65 -4.72 -8.02 15.35
CA GLN A 65 -3.64 -7.06 15.39
C GLN A 65 -3.28 -6.60 13.97
N VAL A 66 -2.70 -5.41 13.85
CA VAL A 66 -2.28 -4.86 12.56
C VAL A 66 -0.82 -4.44 12.61
N GLU A 67 -0.06 -4.84 11.58
CA GLU A 67 1.30 -4.38 11.35
C GLU A 67 1.39 -3.62 10.03
N GLN A 68 2.19 -2.55 9.99
CA GLN A 68 2.42 -1.79 8.77
C GLN A 68 3.54 -2.44 7.93
N ARG A 69 3.17 -3.05 6.80
CA ARG A 69 4.13 -3.62 5.83
C ARG A 69 4.74 -2.56 4.92
N SER A 70 3.94 -1.58 4.50
CA SER A 70 4.39 -0.42 3.70
C SER A 70 3.45 0.77 3.89
N GLU A 71 3.73 1.91 3.25
CA GLU A 71 3.01 3.19 3.47
C GLU A 71 1.48 3.07 3.44
N HIS A 72 0.93 2.20 2.59
CA HIS A 72 -0.51 1.97 2.45
C HIS A 72 -0.92 0.50 2.52
N VAL A 73 -0.02 -0.40 2.94
CA VAL A 73 -0.28 -1.85 3.02
C VAL A 73 -0.06 -2.32 4.45
N PHE A 74 -1.06 -3.02 4.98
CA PHE A 74 -1.08 -3.52 6.34
C PHE A 74 -1.31 -5.03 6.34
N ASP A 75 -0.61 -5.71 7.24
CA ASP A 75 -0.85 -7.11 7.55
C ASP A 75 -1.81 -7.19 8.73
N VAL A 76 -2.80 -8.08 8.63
CA VAL A 76 -3.81 -8.29 9.66
C VAL A 76 -3.77 -9.75 10.06
N PHE A 77 -3.62 -10.00 11.36
CA PHE A 77 -3.46 -11.35 11.90
C PHE A 77 -4.11 -11.48 13.27
N GLN A 78 -4.40 -12.72 13.66
CA GLN A 78 -4.86 -13.03 15.01
C GLN A 78 -3.68 -12.86 15.97
N GLY A 79 -3.81 -11.99 16.98
CA GLY A 79 -2.82 -11.86 18.05
C GLY A 79 -2.85 -13.09 18.97
N PRO A 80 -1.78 -13.34 19.74
CA PRO A 80 -1.83 -14.31 20.83
C PRO A 80 -2.89 -13.83 21.85
N GLY A 81 -3.90 -14.67 22.07
CA GLY A 81 -5.00 -14.41 23.00
C GLY A 81 -4.60 -14.49 24.46
#